data_AF-A0A919CWI2-F1
#
_entry.id   AF-A0A919CWI2-F1
#
_cell.length_a   1.000
_cell.length_b   1.000
_cell.length_c   1.000
_cell.angle_alpha   90.00
_cell.angle_beta   90.00
_cell.angle_gamma   90.00
#
_symmetry.space_group_name_H-M   'P 1'
#
loop_
_entity.id
_entity.type
_entity.pdbx_description
1 polymer ?
#
loop_
_entity_poly.entity_id
_entity_poly.type
_entity_poly.pdbx_seq_one_letter_code
_entity_poly.pdbx_strand_id
1 'polypeptide(L)'
;MTEDDISPGGAAPTRMRLNHAAPLDGGGGSPSGGKDLASSPAEKKKAAEAIERHLEPDTHRNGTQARESTGAAAREFEEWLTGPALKTARKTWSEQLTTLMNRLGSEKAALRATNTLLQNTDTGIELGIRKSSALDSF
;
A
#
# COMPACT_ATOMS: atom_id res chain seq x y z
N MET A 1 -47.39 8.35 28.70
CA MET A 1 -47.38 9.16 27.47
C MET A 1 -46.02 9.86 27.43
N THR A 2 -44.93 9.09 27.23
CA THR A 2 -44.29 8.77 25.92
C THR A 2 -43.44 9.97 25.48
N GLU A 3 -42.16 9.94 25.85
CA GLU A 3 -40.99 9.75 24.95
C GLU A 3 -40.70 10.98 24.09
N ASP A 4 -39.58 11.65 24.38
CA ASP A 4 -38.80 12.34 23.35
C ASP A 4 -37.31 12.18 23.68
N ASP A 5 -36.80 11.10 23.10
CA ASP A 5 -35.41 10.68 22.98
C ASP A 5 -34.61 11.74 22.20
N ILE A 6 -33.82 12.55 22.89
CA ILE A 6 -32.77 13.35 22.23
C ILE A 6 -31.55 12.46 22.10
N SER A 7 -31.52 11.71 21.01
CA SER A 7 -30.35 10.98 20.52
C SER A 7 -29.25 11.97 20.14
N PRO A 8 -28.07 12.00 20.81
CA PRO A 8 -26.94 12.72 20.28
C PRO A 8 -26.39 11.91 19.10
N GLY A 9 -26.69 12.37 17.89
CA GLY A 9 -26.07 11.92 16.64
C GLY A 9 -24.57 12.15 16.67
N GLY A 10 -23.85 11.20 17.28
CA GLY A 10 -22.40 11.12 17.25
C GLY A 10 -21.96 10.82 15.84
N ALA A 11 -21.33 11.79 15.19
CA ALA A 11 -20.59 11.60 13.96
C ALA A 11 -19.61 10.44 14.16
N ALA A 12 -19.87 9.31 13.51
CA ALA A 12 -18.97 8.17 13.53
C ALA A 12 -17.61 8.64 13.00
N PRO A 13 -16.48 8.32 13.67
CA PRO A 13 -15.18 8.60 13.10
C PRO A 13 -15.10 7.84 11.77
N THR A 14 -14.93 8.57 10.68
CA THR A 14 -14.67 8.01 9.36
C THR A 14 -13.33 7.27 9.42
N ARG A 15 -13.39 6.01 9.87
CA ARG A 15 -12.32 5.04 9.79
C ARG A 15 -12.06 4.90 8.29
N MET A 16 -10.92 5.40 7.79
CA MET A 16 -10.50 5.22 6.40
C MET A 16 -10.41 3.71 6.12
N ARG A 17 -11.52 3.09 5.70
CA ARG A 17 -11.58 1.67 5.32
C ARG A 17 -11.10 1.54 3.87
N LEU A 18 -9.80 1.66 3.67
CA LEU A 18 -9.15 1.41 2.37
C LEU A 18 -8.90 -0.10 2.15
N ASN A 19 -9.86 -0.98 2.48
CA ASN A 19 -9.76 -2.44 2.31
C ASN A 19 -11.17 -3.10 2.32
N HIS A 20 -11.98 -2.85 1.30
CA HIS A 20 -13.11 -3.75 1.00
C HIS A 20 -12.96 -4.24 -0.43
N ALA A 21 -12.06 -5.20 -0.63
CA ALA A 21 -12.13 -6.07 -1.79
C ALA A 21 -13.49 -6.78 -1.71
N ALA A 22 -14.25 -6.74 -2.81
CA ALA A 22 -15.51 -7.46 -2.91
C ALA A 22 -15.31 -8.96 -2.60
N PRO A 23 -16.33 -9.66 -2.06
CA PRO A 23 -16.28 -11.11 -1.99
C PRO A 23 -16.03 -11.65 -3.39
N LEU A 24 -14.92 -12.38 -3.57
CA LEU A 24 -14.68 -13.17 -4.77
C LEU A 24 -15.63 -14.37 -4.71
N ASP A 25 -16.88 -14.16 -5.13
CA ASP A 25 -17.77 -15.26 -5.43
C ASP A 25 -17.50 -15.67 -6.89
N GLY A 26 -17.03 -16.90 -7.11
CA GLY A 26 -16.79 -17.38 -8.48
C GLY A 26 -15.83 -18.56 -8.63
N GLY A 27 -16.32 -19.76 -8.29
CA GLY A 27 -16.23 -20.92 -9.19
C GLY A 27 -14.91 -21.71 -9.25
N GLY A 28 -14.94 -22.93 -8.69
CA GLY A 28 -13.95 -23.96 -8.95
C GLY A 28 -13.87 -24.34 -10.44
N GLY A 29 -12.66 -24.63 -10.90
CA GLY A 29 -12.38 -25.13 -12.25
C GLY A 29 -10.98 -25.75 -12.35
N SER A 30 -10.97 -27.01 -12.79
CA SER A 30 -9.88 -28.00 -12.93
C SER A 30 -8.48 -27.49 -13.37
N PRO A 31 -7.37 -28.16 -12.94
CA PRO A 31 -6.01 -27.79 -13.31
C PRO A 31 -5.59 -28.41 -14.67
N SER A 32 -5.88 -27.73 -15.77
CA SER A 32 -5.25 -28.05 -17.06
C SER A 32 -5.30 -26.84 -18.00
N GLY A 33 -4.14 -26.36 -18.43
CA GLY A 33 -4.00 -25.21 -19.34
C GLY A 33 -3.44 -24.00 -18.62
N GLY A 34 -2.19 -23.63 -18.93
CA GLY A 34 -1.45 -22.55 -18.28
C GLY A 34 -2.26 -21.26 -18.17
N LYS A 35 -2.64 -20.91 -16.95
CA LYS A 35 -3.09 -19.55 -16.63
C LYS A 35 -1.83 -18.73 -16.45
N ASP A 36 -1.65 -17.73 -17.31
CA ASP A 36 -0.68 -16.67 -17.07
C ASP A 36 -0.90 -16.11 -15.67
N LEU A 37 0.20 -15.85 -14.97
CA LEU A 37 0.16 -15.17 -13.69
C LEU A 37 -0.54 -13.82 -13.88
N ALA A 38 -1.34 -13.38 -12.90
CA ALA A 38 -2.00 -12.07 -12.94
C ALA A 38 -1.02 -10.87 -13.02
N SER A 39 0.30 -11.10 -12.89
CA SER A 39 1.36 -10.13 -13.17
C SER A 39 2.71 -10.83 -13.39
N SER A 40 3.59 -10.23 -14.18
CA SER A 40 4.94 -10.72 -14.48
C SER A 40 6.04 -10.23 -13.51
N PRO A 41 7.22 -10.89 -13.48
CA PRO A 41 8.40 -10.39 -12.74
C PRO A 41 8.79 -8.96 -13.16
N ALA A 42 8.78 -8.67 -14.47
CA ALA A 42 9.12 -7.36 -15.01
C ALA A 42 8.18 -6.25 -14.52
N GLU A 43 6.87 -6.52 -14.46
CA GLU A 43 5.89 -5.57 -13.91
C GLU A 43 6.08 -5.35 -12.41
N LYS A 44 6.36 -6.40 -11.64
CA LYS A 44 6.65 -6.27 -10.20
C LYS A 44 7.91 -5.44 -9.95
N LYS A 45 8.96 -5.64 -10.75
CA LYS A 45 10.19 -4.83 -10.71
C LYS A 45 9.88 -3.36 -11.01
N LYS A 46 9.16 -3.09 -12.10
CA LYS A 46 8.76 -1.73 -12.48
C LYS A 46 7.92 -1.05 -11.40
N ALA A 47 7.00 -1.77 -10.75
CA ALA A 47 6.22 -1.25 -9.65
C ALA A 47 7.09 -0.90 -8.42
N ALA A 48 8.03 -1.77 -8.06
CA ALA A 48 8.97 -1.49 -6.97
C ALA A 48 9.86 -0.27 -7.26
N GLU A 49 10.32 -0.12 -8.51
CA GLU A 49 11.08 1.05 -8.96
C GLU A 49 10.23 2.32 -8.93
N ALA A 50 8.95 2.25 -9.32
CA ALA A 50 8.04 3.40 -9.25
C ALA A 50 7.83 3.85 -7.79
N ILE A 51 7.70 2.90 -6.86
CA ILE A 51 7.61 3.22 -5.42
C ILE A 51 8.89 3.92 -4.94
N GLU A 52 10.06 3.37 -5.25
CA GLU A 52 11.35 3.89 -4.80
C GLU A 52 11.69 5.26 -5.40
N ARG A 53 11.44 5.44 -6.70
CA ARG A 53 11.91 6.62 -7.43
C ARG A 53 10.95 7.80 -7.39
N HIS A 54 9.67 7.53 -7.17
CA HIS A 54 8.63 8.56 -7.24
C HIS A 54 7.81 8.60 -5.96
N LEU A 55 7.14 7.50 -5.60
CA LEU A 55 6.15 7.57 -4.51
C LEU A 55 6.78 7.86 -3.15
N GLU A 56 7.82 7.14 -2.74
CA GLU A 56 8.53 7.40 -1.48
C GLU A 56 9.09 8.83 -1.40
N PRO A 57 9.92 9.30 -2.36
CA PRO A 57 10.52 10.63 -2.27
C PRO A 57 9.50 11.76 -2.40
N ASP A 58 8.52 11.64 -3.30
CA ASP A 58 7.51 12.69 -3.48
C ASP A 58 6.56 12.76 -2.28
N THR A 59 6.16 11.60 -1.73
CA THR A 59 5.34 11.55 -0.50
C THR A 59 6.08 12.15 0.68
N HIS A 60 7.36 11.82 0.85
CA HIS A 60 8.19 12.41 1.90
C HIS A 60 8.36 13.92 1.72
N ARG A 61 8.66 14.39 0.50
CA ARG A 61 8.86 15.82 0.20
C ARG A 61 7.59 16.62 0.44
N ASN A 62 6.49 16.21 -0.18
CA ASN A 62 5.21 16.91 -0.07
C ASN A 62 4.67 16.85 1.37
N GLY A 63 4.86 15.71 2.04
CA GLY A 63 4.53 15.53 3.46
C GLY A 63 5.40 16.40 4.39
N THR A 64 6.67 16.60 4.06
CA THR A 64 7.50 17.55 4.83
C THR A 64 7.02 18.98 4.60
N GLN A 65 6.76 19.37 3.36
CA GLN A 65 6.29 20.72 3.03
C GLN A 65 4.97 21.06 3.74
N ALA A 66 3.98 20.18 3.67
CA ALA A 66 2.70 20.42 4.34
C ALA A 66 2.81 20.41 5.88
N ARG A 67 3.78 19.69 6.45
CA ARG A 67 4.08 19.74 7.89
C ARG A 67 4.61 21.11 8.30
N GLU A 68 5.55 21.64 7.53
CA GLU A 68 6.16 22.94 7.81
C GLU A 68 5.16 24.08 7.61
N SER A 69 4.37 24.07 6.53
CA SER A 69 3.36 25.10 6.28
C SER A 69 2.27 25.11 7.36
N THR A 70 1.78 23.93 7.76
CA THR A 70 0.79 23.83 8.84
C THR A 70 1.40 24.21 10.19
N GLY A 71 2.69 23.92 10.39
CA GLY A 71 3.43 24.34 11.58
C GLY A 71 3.58 25.85 11.68
N ALA A 72 3.82 26.53 10.56
CA ALA A 72 3.85 28.00 10.49
C ALA A 72 2.47 28.60 10.80
N ALA A 73 1.42 28.14 10.11
CA ALA A 73 0.06 28.60 10.36
C ALA A 73 -0.38 28.37 11.83
N ALA A 74 -0.02 27.23 12.41
CA ALA A 74 -0.34 26.93 13.81
C ALA A 74 0.33 27.89 14.82
N ARG A 75 1.48 28.50 14.45
CA ARG A 75 2.15 29.52 15.26
C ARG A 75 1.50 30.89 15.10
N GLU A 76 1.14 31.26 13.87
CA GLU A 76 0.43 32.51 13.58
C GLU A 76 -0.90 32.61 14.32
N PHE A 77 -1.59 31.48 14.48
CA PHE A 77 -2.87 31.39 15.18
C PHE A 77 -2.76 30.88 16.63
N GLU A 78 -1.60 30.97 17.28
CA GLU A 78 -1.36 30.34 18.59
C GLU A 78 -2.30 30.83 19.70
N GLU A 79 -2.65 32.12 19.69
CA GLU A 79 -3.57 32.73 20.67
C GLU A 79 -5.06 32.48 20.33
N TRP A 80 -5.32 31.89 19.17
CA TRP A 80 -6.66 31.58 18.69
C TRP A 80 -6.92 30.10 18.89
N LEU A 81 -8.19 29.71 19.09
CA LEU A 81 -8.57 28.29 19.22
C LEU A 81 -8.10 27.43 18.03
N THR A 82 -7.94 28.06 16.86
CA THR A 82 -7.44 27.44 15.63
C THR A 82 -5.98 26.98 15.72
N GLY A 83 -5.10 27.66 16.46
CA GLY A 83 -3.68 27.27 16.60
C GLY A 83 -3.53 25.88 17.23
N PRO A 84 -4.04 25.62 18.44
CA PRO A 84 -4.04 24.30 19.07
C PRO A 84 -4.74 23.22 18.23
N ALA A 85 -5.83 23.57 17.54
CA ALA A 85 -6.52 22.65 16.63
C ALA A 85 -5.62 22.25 15.43
N LEU A 86 -4.93 23.21 14.80
CA LEU A 86 -3.96 22.95 13.73
C LEU A 86 -2.78 22.10 14.23
N LYS A 87 -2.26 22.35 15.44
CA LYS A 87 -1.19 21.53 16.03
C LYS A 87 -1.61 20.06 16.16
N THR A 88 -2.85 19.82 16.60
CA THR A 88 -3.43 18.48 16.74
C THR A 88 -3.60 17.82 15.38
N ALA A 89 -4.23 18.50 14.42
CA ALA A 89 -4.42 17.99 13.06
C ALA A 89 -3.09 17.63 12.39
N ARG A 90 -2.08 18.51 12.51
CA ARG A 90 -0.72 18.26 12.01
C ARG A 90 -0.09 17.02 12.64
N LYS A 91 -0.26 16.80 13.94
CA LYS A 91 0.27 15.62 14.64
C LYS A 91 -0.35 14.35 14.07
N THR A 92 -1.68 14.26 14.02
CA THR A 92 -2.40 13.10 13.47
C THR A 92 -2.02 12.82 12.03
N TRP A 93 -1.94 13.86 11.20
CA TRP A 93 -1.52 13.69 9.81
C TRP A 93 -0.06 13.24 9.68
N SER A 94 0.85 13.70 10.55
CA SER A 94 2.25 13.23 10.56
C SER A 94 2.36 11.74 10.93
N GLU A 95 1.52 11.27 11.85
CA GLU A 95 1.41 9.84 12.20
C GLU A 95 0.90 9.03 11.00
N GLN A 96 -0.14 9.52 10.31
CA GLN A 96 -0.66 8.88 9.09
C GLN A 96 0.38 8.83 7.96
N LEU A 97 1.12 9.92 7.74
CA LEU A 97 2.20 9.98 6.76
C LEU A 97 3.29 8.94 7.09
N THR A 98 3.63 8.79 8.37
CA THR A 98 4.61 7.78 8.82
C THR A 98 4.12 6.36 8.54
N THR A 99 2.85 6.06 8.84
CA THR A 99 2.23 4.77 8.50
C THR A 99 2.26 4.50 7.00
N LEU A 100 1.96 5.51 6.18
CA LEU A 100 2.01 5.39 4.73
C LEU A 100 3.42 5.09 4.22
N MET A 101 4.44 5.80 4.71
CA MET A 101 5.83 5.57 4.32
C MET A 101 6.31 4.16 4.69
N ASN A 102 5.93 3.67 5.88
CA ASN A 102 6.24 2.29 6.29
C ASN A 102 5.57 1.25 5.39
N ARG A 103 4.33 1.52 4.97
CA ARG A 103 3.60 0.66 4.03
C ARG A 103 4.28 0.65 2.65
N LEU A 104 4.64 1.81 2.11
CA LEU A 104 5.35 1.91 0.82
C LEU A 104 6.67 1.12 0.85
N GLY A 105 7.46 1.28 1.92
CA GLY A 105 8.70 0.52 2.09
C GLY A 105 8.46 -1.00 2.16
N SER A 106 7.41 -1.42 2.87
CA SER A 106 7.03 -2.84 2.97
C SER A 106 6.55 -3.42 1.64
N GLU A 107 5.73 -2.68 0.89
CA GLU A 107 5.23 -3.08 -0.42
C GLU A 107 6.37 -3.18 -1.44
N LYS A 108 7.29 -2.22 -1.46
CA LYS A 108 8.51 -2.29 -2.27
C LYS A 108 9.32 -3.55 -1.96
N ALA A 109 9.54 -3.86 -0.69
CA ALA A 109 10.26 -5.06 -0.27
C ALA A 109 9.55 -6.34 -0.71
N ALA A 110 8.23 -6.42 -0.54
CA ALA A 110 7.41 -7.56 -0.95
C ALA A 110 7.41 -7.78 -2.48
N LEU A 111 7.35 -6.69 -3.27
CA LEU A 111 7.43 -6.76 -4.72
C LEU A 111 8.78 -7.28 -5.19
N ARG A 112 9.88 -6.80 -4.59
CA ARG A 112 11.23 -7.30 -4.88
C ARG A 112 11.38 -8.77 -4.52
N ALA A 113 10.93 -9.17 -3.33
CA ALA A 113 10.99 -10.56 -2.89
C ALA A 113 10.21 -11.49 -3.83
N THR A 114 9.01 -11.07 -4.25
CA THR A 114 8.18 -11.86 -5.18
C THR A 114 8.84 -11.96 -6.56
N ASN A 115 9.44 -10.88 -7.07
CA ASN A 115 10.19 -10.92 -8.33
C ASN A 115 11.33 -11.97 -8.27
N THR A 116 12.12 -11.97 -7.19
CA THR A 116 13.19 -12.96 -7.00
C THR A 116 12.65 -14.38 -6.92
N LEU A 117 11.54 -14.60 -6.22
CA LEU A 117 10.91 -15.93 -6.10
C LEU A 117 10.48 -16.49 -7.47
N LEU A 118 9.84 -15.65 -8.29
CA LEU A 118 9.40 -16.06 -9.63
C LEU A 118 10.60 -16.40 -10.53
N GLN A 119 11.63 -15.55 -10.56
CA GLN A 119 12.85 -15.80 -11.35
C GLN A 119 13.57 -17.11 -10.94
N ASN A 120 13.64 -17.38 -9.64
CA ASN A 120 14.24 -18.62 -9.14
C ASN A 120 13.39 -19.85 -9.52
N THR A 121 12.06 -19.72 -9.47
CA THR A 121 11.13 -20.79 -9.88
C THR A 121 11.28 -21.09 -11.37
N ASP A 122 11.30 -20.06 -12.22
CA ASP A 122 11.45 -20.19 -13.67
C ASP A 122 12.79 -20.86 -14.03
N THR A 123 13.89 -20.44 -13.39
CA THR A 123 15.22 -21.05 -13.58
C THR A 123 15.25 -22.51 -13.10
N GLY A 124 14.63 -22.80 -11.96
CA GLY A 124 14.55 -24.16 -11.42
C GLY A 124 13.76 -25.10 -12.32
N ILE A 125 12.65 -24.64 -12.87
CA ILE A 125 11.85 -25.38 -13.85
C ILE A 125 12.66 -25.62 -15.13
N GLU A 126 13.35 -24.61 -15.68
CA GLU A 126 14.21 -24.77 -16.87
C GLU A 126 15.29 -25.84 -16.64
N LEU A 127 15.98 -25.80 -15.51
CA LEU A 127 17.00 -26.78 -15.15
C LEU A 127 16.43 -28.19 -14.98
N GLY A 128 15.23 -28.32 -14.39
CA GLY A 128 14.53 -29.59 -14.25
C GLY A 128 14.13 -30.19 -15.61
N ILE A 129 13.59 -29.37 -16.51
CA ILE A 129 13.23 -29.77 -17.87
C ILE A 129 14.48 -30.19 -18.65
N ARG A 130 15.59 -29.43 -18.58
CA ARG A 130 16.85 -29.81 -19.23
C ARG A 130 17.37 -31.15 -18.74
N LYS A 131 17.39 -31.39 -17.42
CA LYS A 131 17.80 -32.69 -16.85
C LYS A 131 16.92 -33.86 -17.27
N SER A 132 15.62 -33.62 -17.46
CA SER A 132 14.67 -34.65 -17.89
C SER A 132 14.65 -34.86 -19.41
N SER A 133 15.34 -34.03 -20.19
CA SER A 133 15.25 -34.04 -21.64
C SER A 133 16.09 -35.18 -22.23
N ALA A 134 15.44 -36.12 -22.91
CA ALA A 134 16.07 -37.22 -23.63
C ALA A 134 16.89 -36.79 -24.88
N LEU A 135 16.89 -35.49 -25.21
CA LEU A 135 17.67 -34.93 -26.32
C LEU A 135 19.13 -34.65 -25.94
N ASP A 136 19.48 -34.68 -24.65
CA ASP A 136 20.88 -34.52 -24.15
C ASP A 136 21.59 -35.88 -24.01
N SER A 137 20.89 -36.99 -24.28
CA SER A 137 21.41 -38.37 -24.19
C SER A 137 21.70 -39.02 -25.56
N PHE A 138 21.80 -38.22 -26.63
CA PHE A 138 22.24 -38.63 -27.97
C PHE A 138 23.47 -37.81 -28.38
#